data_AF-A0AAD5ACP7-F1
#
_entry.id   AF-A0AAD5ACP7-F1
#
_cell.length_a   1.000
_cell.length_b   1.000
_cell.length_c   1.000
_cell.angle_alpha   90.00
_cell.angle_beta   90.00
_cell.angle_gamma   90.00
#
_symmetry.space_group_name_H-M   'P 1'
#
loop_
_entity.id
_entity.type
_entity.pdbx_description
1 polymer ?
#
loop_
_entity_poly.entity_id
_entity_poly.type
_entity_poly.pdbx_seq_one_letter_code
_entity_poly.pdbx_strand_id
1 'polypeptide(L)'
;MGQETPPAPELVQVSSGVSSGVVLRCLAPADHRGRVFKLYRKYTLIFSQQFDSERSYADFHLNNITTDTAEIYCCSYDYSAFSPYTHISAPPRPIPPATPQLLVTPADGRVQPGQMVEFYCQAPPTPTPVEFIFQKRSWEGQDLQIVSRSTSPHFRMGHVGVADGGVYTCFYLLNKPEGVQNSAPSTHVSLNVGGSMDLPLVCGSISAALLFLMVLLFMFFGIRKYAKKAAKKRRQRAQEQFWKQVHSRDHIIDLTLQRVSTGSKVTTGTVPIQLYSLLDLTPCSYSLHPEP
;
A
#
# COMPACT_ATOMS: atom_id res chain seq x y z
N MET A 1 -1.85 -82.40 -19.72
CA MET A 1 -1.16 -81.30 -20.42
C MET A 1 -0.67 -80.34 -19.36
N GLY A 2 0.61 -79.94 -19.39
CA GLY A 2 1.13 -78.98 -18.41
C GLY A 2 0.60 -77.58 -18.73
N GLN A 3 0.13 -76.85 -17.72
CA GLN A 3 -0.24 -75.44 -17.88
C GLN A 3 1.02 -74.61 -17.72
N GLU A 4 1.67 -74.29 -18.85
CA GLU A 4 2.90 -73.51 -18.87
C GLU A 4 2.63 -72.10 -18.33
N THR A 5 3.51 -71.63 -17.44
CA THR A 5 3.25 -70.39 -16.67
C THR A 5 3.62 -69.18 -17.52
N PRO A 6 2.74 -68.16 -17.67
CA PRO A 6 3.05 -67.02 -18.51
C PRO A 6 4.30 -66.25 -18.06
N PRO A 7 5.12 -65.76 -19.02
CA PRO A 7 6.38 -65.05 -18.73
C PRO A 7 6.16 -63.77 -17.92
N ALA A 8 7.19 -63.34 -17.20
CA ALA A 8 7.15 -62.11 -16.39
C ALA A 8 6.92 -60.86 -17.25
N PRO A 9 6.01 -59.95 -16.85
CA PRO A 9 5.83 -58.66 -17.52
C PRO A 9 6.97 -57.67 -17.21
N GLU A 10 7.04 -56.61 -17.99
CA GLU A 10 7.90 -55.44 -17.73
C GLU A 10 7.09 -54.32 -17.07
N LEU A 11 7.66 -53.61 -16.08
CA LEU A 11 7.02 -52.50 -15.40
C LEU A 11 7.76 -51.20 -15.68
N VAL A 12 7.20 -50.36 -16.56
CA VAL A 12 7.82 -49.12 -17.02
C VAL A 12 7.08 -47.88 -16.52
N GLN A 13 7.82 -46.81 -16.22
CA GLN A 13 7.26 -45.53 -15.83
C GLN A 13 6.92 -44.71 -17.09
N VAL A 14 5.64 -44.39 -17.29
CA VAL A 14 5.15 -43.58 -18.41
C VAL A 14 4.82 -42.19 -17.88
N SER A 15 5.64 -41.20 -18.19
CA SER A 15 5.43 -39.83 -17.75
C SER A 15 4.30 -39.15 -18.53
N SER A 16 3.09 -39.09 -17.95
CA SER A 16 2.14 -38.03 -18.31
C SER A 16 2.74 -36.68 -17.94
N GLY A 17 2.68 -35.70 -18.84
CA GLY A 17 3.01 -34.30 -18.56
C GLY A 17 1.93 -33.62 -17.73
N VAL A 18 1.71 -34.13 -16.52
CA VAL A 18 0.67 -33.70 -15.58
C VAL A 18 1.27 -33.65 -14.17
N SER A 19 1.41 -32.45 -13.64
CA SER A 19 2.11 -32.09 -12.40
C SER A 19 1.53 -32.62 -11.06
N SER A 20 0.97 -33.83 -11.03
CA SER A 20 0.35 -34.41 -9.82
C SER A 20 0.43 -35.95 -9.70
N GLY A 21 0.76 -36.70 -10.75
CA GLY A 21 0.73 -38.17 -10.69
C GLY A 21 1.68 -38.87 -11.65
N VAL A 22 2.09 -40.09 -11.29
CA VAL A 22 2.90 -40.98 -12.15
C VAL A 22 2.01 -42.09 -12.69
N VAL A 23 2.17 -42.42 -13.97
CA VAL A 23 1.56 -43.62 -14.56
C VAL A 23 2.62 -44.72 -14.65
N LEU A 24 2.32 -45.89 -14.10
CA LEU A 24 3.09 -47.11 -14.34
C LEU A 24 2.36 -48.00 -15.34
N ARG A 25 3.05 -48.42 -16.40
CA ARG A 25 2.54 -49.36 -17.39
C ARG A 25 3.13 -50.73 -17.14
N CYS A 26 2.27 -51.71 -16.86
CA CYS A 26 2.64 -53.12 -16.84
C CYS A 26 2.45 -53.68 -18.26
N LEU A 27 3.53 -54.10 -18.90
CA LEU A 27 3.59 -54.65 -20.25
C LEU A 27 3.65 -56.18 -20.19
N ALA A 28 2.67 -56.88 -20.77
CA ALA A 28 2.84 -58.30 -21.06
C ALA A 28 3.91 -58.47 -22.17
N PRO A 29 4.72 -59.54 -22.16
CA PRO A 29 5.73 -59.79 -23.20
C PRO A 29 5.15 -59.94 -24.61
N ALA A 30 6.03 -59.96 -25.61
CA ALA A 30 5.64 -60.17 -27.01
C ALA A 30 4.75 -61.43 -27.16
N ASP A 31 3.72 -61.31 -28.00
CA ASP A 31 2.68 -62.31 -28.27
C ASP A 31 1.85 -62.79 -27.05
N HIS A 32 2.08 -62.19 -25.87
CA HIS A 32 1.31 -62.46 -24.66
C HIS A 32 0.35 -61.33 -24.31
N ARG A 33 -0.75 -61.68 -23.65
CA ARG A 33 -1.82 -60.77 -23.24
C ARG A 33 -2.39 -61.25 -21.91
N GLY A 34 -3.04 -60.36 -21.17
CA GLY A 34 -3.77 -60.70 -19.94
C GLY A 34 -5.15 -60.06 -19.87
N ARG A 35 -6.03 -60.61 -19.04
CA ARG A 35 -7.33 -59.97 -18.69
C ARG A 35 -7.27 -59.23 -17.37
N VAL A 36 -6.53 -59.75 -16.40
CA VAL A 36 -6.28 -59.14 -15.09
C VAL A 36 -4.85 -58.65 -15.04
N PHE A 37 -4.62 -57.40 -14.66
CA PHE A 37 -3.29 -56.86 -14.37
C PHE A 37 -3.25 -56.35 -12.93
N LYS A 38 -2.17 -56.64 -12.21
CA LYS A 38 -2.02 -56.36 -10.78
C LYS A 38 -0.72 -55.57 -10.53
N LEU A 39 -0.81 -54.49 -9.76
CA LEU A 39 0.35 -53.69 -9.32
C LEU A 39 0.58 -53.88 -7.81
N TYR A 40 1.81 -54.18 -7.44
CA TYR A 40 2.25 -54.38 -6.07
C TYR A 40 3.31 -53.36 -5.67
N ARG A 41 3.22 -52.86 -4.43
CA ARG A 41 4.27 -52.07 -3.75
C ARG A 41 4.95 -53.01 -2.74
N LYS A 42 6.19 -53.40 -3.03
CA LYS A 42 6.91 -54.48 -2.33
C LYS A 42 6.12 -55.79 -2.27
N TYR A 43 5.29 -56.00 -1.24
CA TYR A 43 4.46 -57.20 -1.06
C TYR A 43 2.94 -56.90 -1.02
N THR A 44 2.55 -55.62 -1.02
CA THR A 44 1.14 -55.20 -0.89
C THR A 44 0.55 -54.97 -2.28
N LEU A 45 -0.57 -55.63 -2.60
CA LEU A 45 -1.37 -55.32 -3.78
C LEU A 45 -1.95 -53.90 -3.64
N ILE A 46 -1.63 -53.01 -4.58
CA ILE A 46 -2.12 -51.62 -4.61
C ILE A 46 -3.31 -51.49 -5.57
N PHE A 47 -3.22 -52.11 -6.75
CA PHE A 47 -4.28 -52.09 -7.75
C PHE A 47 -4.42 -53.45 -8.42
N SER A 48 -5.67 -53.80 -8.78
CA SER A 48 -5.99 -54.88 -9.70
C SER A 48 -7.00 -54.36 -10.71
N GLN A 49 -6.64 -54.36 -11.99
CA GLN A 49 -7.53 -54.01 -13.10
C GLN A 49 -7.94 -55.29 -13.82
N GLN A 50 -9.21 -55.39 -14.20
CA GLN A 50 -9.74 -56.49 -15.00
C GLN A 50 -10.43 -55.94 -16.25
N PHE A 51 -10.21 -56.59 -17.38
CA PHE A 51 -10.77 -56.24 -18.68
C PHE A 51 -11.55 -57.41 -19.26
N ASP A 52 -12.65 -57.12 -19.96
CA ASP A 52 -13.50 -58.14 -20.60
C ASP A 52 -12.73 -58.92 -21.69
N SER A 53 -11.82 -58.21 -22.38
CA SER A 53 -10.96 -58.71 -23.45
C SER A 53 -9.48 -58.57 -23.10
N GLU A 54 -8.68 -59.46 -23.67
CA GLU A 54 -7.23 -59.54 -23.44
C GLU A 54 -6.48 -58.31 -23.97
N ARG A 55 -5.62 -57.75 -23.11
CA ARG A 55 -4.76 -56.59 -23.40
C ARG A 55 -3.29 -56.97 -23.26
N SER A 56 -2.44 -56.32 -24.05
CA SER A 56 -0.98 -56.41 -23.90
C SER A 56 -0.42 -55.53 -22.78
N TYR A 57 -1.22 -54.64 -22.19
CA TYR A 57 -0.78 -53.80 -21.07
C TYR A 57 -1.94 -53.26 -20.22
N ALA A 58 -1.60 -52.76 -19.03
CA ALA A 58 -2.46 -51.94 -18.18
C ALA A 58 -1.70 -50.75 -17.58
N ASP A 59 -2.38 -49.61 -17.47
CA ASP A 59 -1.84 -48.36 -16.94
C ASP A 59 -2.40 -48.08 -15.54
N PHE A 60 -1.52 -47.83 -14.57
CA PHE A 60 -1.86 -47.60 -13.17
C PHE A 60 -1.45 -46.20 -12.73
N HIS A 61 -2.42 -45.41 -12.24
CA HIS A 61 -2.21 -44.02 -11.82
C HIS A 61 -1.88 -43.94 -10.32
N LEU A 62 -0.72 -43.38 -9.98
CA LEU A 62 -0.26 -43.17 -8.61
C LEU A 62 -0.29 -41.67 -8.28
N ASN A 63 -1.27 -41.28 -7.46
CA ASN A 63 -1.60 -39.87 -7.17
C ASN A 63 -0.95 -39.31 -5.89
N ASN A 64 -0.18 -40.12 -5.15
CA ASN A 64 0.49 -39.68 -3.93
C ASN A 64 1.79 -40.49 -3.70
N ILE A 65 2.85 -40.12 -4.41
CA ILE A 65 4.19 -40.70 -4.22
C ILE A 65 4.97 -39.79 -3.28
N THR A 66 5.16 -40.24 -2.04
CA THR A 66 6.04 -39.59 -1.07
C THR A 66 7.49 -39.69 -1.54
N THR A 67 8.20 -38.56 -1.60
CA THR A 67 9.58 -38.46 -2.10
C THR A 67 10.65 -38.99 -1.12
N ASP A 68 10.21 -39.52 0.02
CA ASP A 68 11.04 -39.79 1.22
C ASP A 68 11.23 -41.30 1.49
N THR A 69 10.72 -42.15 0.60
CA THR A 69 10.71 -43.61 0.79
C THR A 69 11.22 -44.34 -0.45
N ALA A 70 12.16 -45.28 -0.25
CA ALA A 70 12.79 -46.07 -1.32
C ALA A 70 11.85 -47.18 -1.84
N GLU A 71 10.70 -46.79 -2.39
CA GLU A 71 9.61 -47.69 -2.71
C GLU A 71 9.81 -48.40 -4.06
N ILE A 72 9.81 -49.74 -3.98
CA ILE A 72 9.91 -50.65 -5.11
C ILE A 72 8.55 -51.21 -5.48
N TYR A 73 8.29 -51.28 -6.78
CA TYR A 73 7.04 -51.77 -7.34
C TYR A 73 7.29 -52.91 -8.32
N CYS A 74 6.38 -53.87 -8.38
CA CYS A 74 6.36 -54.91 -9.40
C CYS A 74 4.91 -55.15 -9.87
N CYS A 75 4.73 -55.80 -11.01
CA CYS A 75 3.42 -56.15 -11.53
C CYS A 75 3.33 -57.62 -11.99
N SER A 76 2.11 -58.11 -12.16
CA SER A 76 1.83 -59.40 -12.81
C SER A 76 0.54 -59.30 -13.64
N TYR A 77 0.35 -60.22 -14.58
CA TYR A 77 -0.90 -60.35 -15.34
C TYR A 77 -1.44 -61.79 -15.25
N ASP A 78 -2.75 -61.93 -15.06
CA ASP A 78 -3.46 -63.18 -14.79
C ASP A 78 -2.76 -64.08 -13.75
N TYR A 79 -1.95 -65.04 -14.22
CA TYR A 79 -1.17 -66.02 -13.46
C TYR A 79 0.33 -66.01 -13.84
N SER A 80 0.84 -64.92 -14.40
CA SER A 80 2.26 -64.76 -14.76
C SER A 80 3.18 -64.76 -13.54
N ALA A 81 4.48 -64.95 -13.77
CA ALA A 81 5.49 -64.49 -12.84
C ALA A 81 5.42 -62.96 -12.61
N PHE A 82 6.00 -62.48 -11.51
CA PHE A 82 6.12 -61.04 -11.25
C PHE A 82 7.20 -60.40 -12.11
N SER A 83 7.01 -59.13 -12.49
CA SER A 83 8.07 -58.30 -13.06
C SER A 83 9.26 -58.16 -12.10
N PRO A 84 10.44 -57.77 -12.60
CA PRO A 84 11.48 -57.16 -11.77
C PRO A 84 10.92 -56.01 -10.93
N TYR A 85 11.56 -55.74 -9.79
CA TYR A 85 11.24 -54.61 -8.94
C TYR A 85 11.84 -53.31 -9.49
N THR A 86 10.99 -52.36 -9.85
CA THR A 86 11.38 -51.03 -10.36
C THR A 86 11.22 -49.97 -9.27
N HIS A 87 12.22 -49.09 -9.12
CA HIS A 87 12.10 -47.86 -8.34
C HIS A 87 11.42 -46.77 -9.18
N ILE A 88 10.44 -46.06 -8.61
CA ILE A 88 9.78 -44.94 -9.30
C ILE A 88 10.61 -43.66 -9.11
N SER A 89 10.88 -42.92 -10.20
CA SER A 89 11.32 -41.53 -10.06
C SER A 89 10.12 -40.65 -9.76
N ALA A 90 10.19 -39.83 -8.71
CA ALA A 90 9.22 -38.76 -8.53
C ALA A 90 9.18 -37.86 -9.77
N PRO A 91 8.01 -37.29 -10.13
CA PRO A 91 7.92 -36.34 -11.23
C PRO A 91 8.79 -35.11 -10.91
N PRO A 92 9.50 -34.52 -11.89
CA PRO A 92 10.29 -33.32 -11.66
C PRO A 92 9.38 -32.21 -11.14
N ARG A 93 9.74 -31.60 -10.00
CA ARG A 93 8.95 -30.51 -9.43
C ARG A 93 8.82 -29.37 -10.46
N PRO A 94 7.60 -28.83 -10.70
CA PRO A 94 7.42 -27.74 -11.66
C PRO A 94 8.31 -26.55 -11.29
N ILE A 95 9.33 -26.28 -12.11
CA ILE A 95 10.20 -25.13 -11.93
C ILE A 95 9.35 -23.87 -12.22
N PRO A 96 9.24 -22.92 -11.27
CA PRO A 96 8.47 -21.70 -11.47
C PRO A 96 9.13 -20.83 -12.56
N PRO A 97 8.36 -20.06 -13.36
CA PRO A 97 8.94 -19.17 -14.36
C PRO A 97 9.81 -18.10 -13.68
N ALA A 98 11.00 -17.84 -14.22
CA ALA A 98 11.89 -16.84 -13.66
C ALA A 98 11.28 -15.42 -13.78
N THR A 99 11.40 -14.65 -12.71
CA THR A 99 10.80 -13.32 -12.54
C THR A 99 11.31 -12.33 -13.59
N PRO A 100 10.43 -11.56 -14.27
CA PRO A 100 10.85 -10.53 -15.22
C PRO A 100 11.40 -9.28 -14.49
N GLN A 101 12.17 -8.47 -15.20
CA GLN A 101 12.58 -7.15 -14.74
C GLN A 101 11.75 -6.07 -15.42
N LEU A 102 11.28 -5.07 -14.67
CA LEU A 102 10.59 -3.91 -15.23
C LEU A 102 11.57 -2.74 -15.31
N LEU A 103 11.84 -2.27 -16.53
CA LEU A 103 12.60 -1.05 -16.80
C LEU A 103 11.65 0.10 -17.17
N VAL A 104 12.09 1.33 -16.94
CA VAL A 104 11.35 2.56 -17.26
C VAL A 104 12.26 3.60 -17.92
N THR A 105 11.70 4.44 -18.78
CA THR A 105 12.33 5.61 -19.38
C THR A 105 11.46 6.84 -19.13
N PRO A 106 11.94 7.87 -18.40
CA PRO A 106 13.27 8.00 -17.81
C PRO A 106 13.51 7.05 -16.62
N ALA A 107 14.77 6.63 -16.45
CA ALA A 107 15.16 5.56 -15.52
C ALA A 107 15.05 5.90 -14.03
N ASP A 108 14.91 7.18 -13.68
CA ASP A 108 14.64 7.63 -12.30
C ASP A 108 13.14 7.64 -11.95
N GLY A 109 12.27 7.35 -12.92
CA GLY A 109 10.82 7.35 -12.75
C GLY A 109 10.22 8.75 -12.55
N ARG A 110 10.93 9.84 -12.85
CA ARG A 110 10.45 11.22 -12.61
C ARG A 110 10.07 11.91 -13.91
N VAL A 111 8.83 12.38 -13.99
CA VAL A 111 8.30 13.08 -15.16
C VAL A 111 7.35 14.21 -14.75
N GLN A 112 7.14 15.15 -15.65
CA GLN A 112 6.15 16.22 -15.52
C GLN A 112 4.84 15.84 -16.24
N PRO A 113 3.70 16.43 -15.86
CA PRO A 113 2.44 16.23 -16.56
C PRO A 113 2.54 16.49 -18.07
N GLY A 114 1.86 15.68 -18.87
CA GLY A 114 1.86 15.81 -20.33
C GLY A 114 3.04 15.13 -21.04
N GLN A 115 4.08 14.69 -20.33
CA GLN A 115 5.19 13.93 -20.92
C GLN A 115 4.77 12.49 -21.32
N MET A 116 5.67 11.78 -22.01
CA MET A 116 5.53 10.36 -22.34
C MET A 116 6.50 9.52 -21.49
N VAL A 117 6.05 8.35 -21.06
CA VAL A 117 6.85 7.36 -20.33
C VAL A 117 6.80 6.04 -21.10
N GLU A 118 7.95 5.39 -21.24
CA GLU A 118 8.04 4.03 -21.80
C GLU A 118 8.50 3.05 -20.72
N PHE A 119 7.83 1.90 -20.64
CA PHE A 119 8.16 0.78 -19.75
C PHE A 119 8.49 -0.45 -20.59
N TYR A 120 9.44 -1.26 -20.12
CA TYR A 120 9.86 -2.49 -20.78
C TYR A 120 9.88 -3.64 -19.78
N CYS A 121 9.05 -4.66 -20.02
CA CYS A 121 8.99 -5.87 -19.23
C CYS A 121 9.96 -6.92 -19.78
N GLN A 122 11.19 -6.93 -19.27
CA GLN A 122 12.24 -7.86 -19.68
C GLN A 122 12.02 -9.24 -19.04
N ALA A 123 11.37 -10.13 -19.77
CA ALA A 123 11.27 -11.55 -19.43
C ALA A 123 12.49 -12.36 -19.96
N PRO A 124 12.72 -13.58 -19.44
CA PRO A 124 13.68 -14.52 -20.03
C PRO A 124 13.35 -14.82 -21.51
N PRO A 125 14.35 -15.04 -22.38
CA PRO A 125 14.10 -15.38 -23.79
C PRO A 125 13.53 -16.79 -23.99
N THR A 126 13.72 -17.68 -23.01
CA THR A 126 13.31 -19.09 -23.06
C THR A 126 12.80 -19.53 -21.69
N PRO A 127 11.60 -20.15 -21.59
CA PRO A 127 10.58 -20.27 -22.65
C PRO A 127 10.00 -18.89 -23.04
N THR A 128 9.59 -18.75 -24.30
CA THR A 128 9.08 -17.49 -24.85
C THR A 128 7.74 -17.09 -24.24
N PRO A 129 7.59 -15.86 -23.71
CA PRO A 129 6.30 -15.31 -23.29
C PRO A 129 5.24 -15.30 -24.40
N VAL A 130 3.98 -15.47 -24.00
CA VAL A 130 2.80 -15.38 -24.87
C VAL A 130 2.13 -14.01 -24.75
N GLU A 131 2.06 -13.50 -23.52
CA GLU A 131 1.43 -12.22 -23.17
C GLU A 131 2.16 -11.62 -21.97
N PHE A 132 2.24 -10.30 -21.94
CA PHE A 132 2.75 -9.48 -20.85
C PHE A 132 1.59 -8.68 -20.26
N ILE A 133 1.48 -8.68 -18.93
CA ILE A 133 0.49 -7.89 -18.19
C ILE A 133 1.22 -6.84 -17.37
N PHE A 134 0.82 -5.58 -17.57
CA PHE A 134 1.37 -4.40 -16.91
C PHE A 134 0.32 -3.86 -15.93
N GLN A 135 0.70 -3.72 -14.66
CA GLN A 135 -0.21 -3.38 -13.56
C GLN A 135 0.35 -2.27 -12.67
N LYS A 136 -0.56 -1.51 -12.06
CA LYS A 136 -0.28 -0.31 -11.25
C LYS A 136 -1.01 -0.41 -9.91
N ARG A 137 -0.34 -0.03 -8.84
CA ARG A 137 -0.97 0.38 -7.57
C ARG A 137 -0.84 1.90 -7.42
N SER A 138 -1.89 2.58 -6.97
CA SER A 138 -1.86 4.04 -6.71
C SER A 138 -1.00 4.36 -5.46
N TRP A 139 -0.65 5.63 -5.23
CA TRP A 139 -0.12 6.08 -3.93
C TRP A 139 -1.18 6.00 -2.82
N GLU A 140 -2.44 6.29 -3.17
CA GLU A 140 -3.54 6.49 -2.22
C GLU A 140 -4.41 5.24 -2.05
N GLY A 141 -4.21 4.21 -2.88
CA GLY A 141 -5.01 2.99 -2.91
C GLY A 141 -4.14 1.73 -2.90
N GLN A 142 -4.55 0.71 -2.13
CA GLN A 142 -3.83 -0.57 -2.05
C GLN A 142 -4.04 -1.48 -3.27
N ASP A 143 -5.12 -1.23 -4.03
CA ASP A 143 -5.60 -2.07 -5.13
C ASP A 143 -4.64 -2.12 -6.33
N LEU A 144 -4.66 -3.25 -7.04
CA LEU A 144 -3.81 -3.53 -8.20
C LEU A 144 -4.62 -3.51 -9.49
N GLN A 145 -4.48 -2.42 -10.23
CA GLN A 145 -5.19 -2.18 -11.50
C GLN A 145 -4.35 -2.65 -12.68
N ILE A 146 -4.94 -3.46 -13.57
CA ILE A 146 -4.30 -3.85 -14.84
C ILE A 146 -4.38 -2.65 -15.79
N VAL A 147 -3.23 -2.09 -16.16
CA VAL A 147 -3.11 -0.94 -17.06
C VAL A 147 -3.08 -1.39 -18.52
N SER A 148 -2.43 -2.52 -18.80
CA SER A 148 -2.34 -3.04 -20.16
C SER A 148 -2.08 -4.54 -20.18
N ARG A 149 -2.50 -5.17 -21.28
CA ARG A 149 -2.23 -6.56 -21.67
C ARG A 149 -1.76 -6.54 -23.12
N SER A 150 -0.62 -7.15 -23.42
CA SER A 150 0.02 -7.04 -24.73
C SER A 150 0.92 -8.23 -25.04
N THR A 151 1.06 -8.59 -26.31
CA THR A 151 2.11 -9.51 -26.78
C THR A 151 3.49 -8.82 -26.86
N SER A 152 3.52 -7.48 -26.84
CA SER A 152 4.73 -6.67 -26.77
C SER A 152 5.18 -6.47 -25.31
N PRO A 153 6.47 -6.64 -24.98
CA PRO A 153 7.02 -6.26 -23.67
C PRO A 153 7.15 -4.75 -23.48
N HIS A 154 7.01 -3.95 -24.54
CA HIS A 154 7.05 -2.48 -24.48
C HIS A 154 5.65 -1.90 -24.25
N PHE A 155 5.52 -1.04 -23.25
CA PHE A 155 4.31 -0.30 -22.90
C PHE A 155 4.60 1.20 -22.91
N ARG A 156 3.73 2.00 -23.56
CA ARG A 156 3.89 3.46 -23.66
C ARG A 156 2.68 4.17 -23.07
N MET A 157 2.92 5.13 -22.20
CA MET A 157 1.90 6.01 -21.64
C MET A 157 2.23 7.45 -22.04
N GLY A 158 1.41 8.04 -22.91
CA GLY A 158 1.56 9.41 -23.40
C GLY A 158 0.61 10.36 -22.69
N HIS A 159 1.09 11.58 -22.40
CA HIS A 159 0.37 12.61 -21.64
C HIS A 159 -0.02 12.20 -20.22
N VAL A 160 0.94 11.63 -19.47
CA VAL A 160 0.73 11.22 -18.08
C VAL A 160 0.27 12.40 -17.20
N GLY A 161 -0.70 12.15 -16.31
CA GLY A 161 -1.19 13.11 -15.32
C GLY A 161 -0.68 12.82 -13.91
N VAL A 162 -0.97 13.68 -12.93
CA VAL A 162 -0.59 13.44 -11.51
C VAL A 162 -1.21 12.14 -10.98
N ALA A 163 -2.42 11.80 -11.44
CA ALA A 163 -3.09 10.54 -11.14
C ALA A 163 -2.38 9.29 -11.73
N ASP A 164 -1.40 9.47 -12.62
CA ASP A 164 -0.54 8.39 -13.12
C ASP A 164 0.65 8.06 -12.22
N GLY A 165 0.81 8.78 -11.10
CA GLY A 165 1.66 8.32 -10.01
C GLY A 165 1.27 6.90 -9.56
N GLY A 166 2.25 6.02 -9.41
CA GLY A 166 1.96 4.63 -9.06
C GLY A 166 3.17 3.69 -8.97
N VAL A 167 2.98 2.59 -8.23
CA VAL A 167 3.89 1.45 -8.17
C VAL A 167 3.54 0.54 -9.33
N TYR A 168 4.38 0.54 -10.36
CA TYR A 168 4.21 -0.31 -11.53
C TYR A 168 4.99 -1.62 -11.36
N THR A 169 4.38 -2.72 -11.81
CA THR A 169 5.01 -4.03 -11.97
C THR A 169 4.52 -4.68 -13.26
N CYS A 170 5.23 -5.69 -13.74
CA CYS A 170 4.75 -6.54 -14.83
C CYS A 170 4.90 -8.02 -14.49
N PHE A 171 4.10 -8.87 -15.13
CA PHE A 171 4.32 -10.31 -15.20
C PHE A 171 4.02 -10.81 -16.61
N TYR A 172 4.46 -12.02 -16.95
CA TYR A 172 4.22 -12.61 -18.25
C TYR A 172 3.56 -13.99 -18.12
N LEU A 173 2.90 -14.42 -19.20
CA LEU A 173 2.16 -15.67 -19.29
C LEU A 173 2.88 -16.62 -20.25
N LEU A 174 2.93 -17.89 -19.88
CA LEU A 174 3.50 -18.99 -20.65
C LEU A 174 2.42 -20.01 -20.98
N ASN A 175 2.34 -20.43 -22.24
CA ASN A 175 1.61 -21.64 -22.60
C ASN A 175 2.48 -22.85 -22.22
N LYS A 176 2.00 -23.66 -21.28
CA LYS A 176 2.52 -25.00 -20.98
C LYS A 176 1.50 -26.05 -21.48
N PRO A 177 1.89 -27.33 -21.66
CA PRO A 177 0.94 -28.39 -22.00
C PRO A 177 -0.19 -28.56 -20.96
N GLU A 178 0.09 -28.19 -19.71
CA GLU A 178 -0.84 -28.21 -18.57
C GLU A 178 -1.82 -27.01 -18.53
N GLY A 179 -1.67 -26.04 -19.45
CA GLY A 179 -2.43 -24.79 -19.48
C GLY A 179 -1.53 -23.55 -19.39
N VAL A 180 -2.16 -22.39 -19.12
CA VAL A 180 -1.44 -21.12 -19.04
C VAL A 180 -0.87 -20.92 -17.62
N GLN A 181 0.40 -20.56 -17.52
CA GLN A 181 1.08 -20.28 -16.25
C GLN A 181 1.67 -18.86 -16.23
N ASN A 182 1.39 -18.11 -15.18
CA ASN A 182 1.95 -16.78 -14.94
C ASN A 182 3.35 -16.87 -14.32
N SER A 183 4.22 -15.92 -14.64
CA SER A 183 5.42 -15.64 -13.86
C SER A 183 5.08 -15.00 -12.51
N ALA A 184 6.06 -14.97 -11.60
CA ALA A 184 6.01 -14.00 -10.50
C ALA A 184 5.99 -12.55 -11.06
N PRO A 185 5.39 -11.58 -10.34
CA PRO A 185 5.51 -10.16 -10.67
C PRO A 185 6.96 -9.67 -10.55
N SER A 186 7.32 -8.71 -11.41
CA SER A 186 8.62 -8.05 -11.42
C SER A 186 8.96 -7.34 -10.10
N THR A 187 10.23 -6.99 -9.95
CA THR A 187 10.60 -5.84 -9.11
C THR A 187 9.80 -4.61 -9.54
N HIS A 188 9.45 -3.76 -8.58
CA HIS A 188 8.57 -2.63 -8.83
C HIS A 188 9.33 -1.38 -9.26
N VAL A 189 8.64 -0.52 -10.00
CA VAL A 189 9.09 0.82 -10.41
C VAL A 189 8.09 1.85 -9.89
N SER A 190 8.59 2.89 -9.22
CA SER A 190 7.78 4.03 -8.78
C SER A 190 7.79 5.12 -9.85
N LEU A 191 6.61 5.50 -10.36
CA LEU A 191 6.47 6.66 -11.25
C LEU A 191 6.02 7.88 -10.44
N ASN A 192 6.85 8.91 -10.39
CA ASN A 192 6.56 10.18 -9.74
C ASN A 192 6.25 11.25 -10.79
N VAL A 193 4.97 11.49 -11.07
CA VAL A 193 4.52 12.58 -11.94
C VAL A 193 4.48 13.88 -11.14
N GLY A 194 5.59 14.62 -11.16
CA GLY A 194 5.77 15.86 -10.39
C GLY A 194 5.04 17.04 -11.04
N GLY A 195 3.96 17.52 -10.41
CA GLY A 195 3.25 18.71 -10.86
C GLY A 195 4.16 19.93 -10.93
N SER A 196 4.01 20.74 -11.99
CA SER A 196 4.78 21.95 -12.26
C SER A 196 4.39 23.11 -11.34
N MET A 197 4.60 22.94 -10.03
CA MET A 197 4.61 24.04 -9.09
C MET A 197 6.00 24.67 -9.13
N ASP A 198 6.13 25.81 -9.82
CA ASP A 198 7.39 26.54 -9.90
C ASP A 198 7.90 26.91 -8.49
N LEU A 199 8.87 26.14 -8.01
CA LEU A 199 9.56 26.40 -6.75
C LEU A 199 10.05 27.85 -6.60
N PRO A 200 10.62 28.52 -7.63
CA PRO A 200 10.94 29.95 -7.53
C PRO A 200 9.70 30.85 -7.43
N LEU A 201 8.57 30.52 -8.06
CA LEU A 201 7.32 31.30 -7.97
C LEU A 201 6.70 31.19 -6.57
N VAL A 202 6.67 29.99 -6.00
CA VAL A 202 6.18 29.74 -4.63
C VAL A 202 7.09 30.43 -3.59
N CYS A 203 8.42 30.27 -3.73
CA CYS A 203 9.40 30.91 -2.85
C CYS A 203 9.36 32.45 -2.96
N GLY A 204 9.19 32.99 -4.17
CA GLY A 204 9.01 34.41 -4.42
C GLY A 204 7.72 34.97 -3.81
N SER A 205 6.59 34.26 -3.97
CA SER A 205 5.30 34.63 -3.37
C SER A 205 5.36 34.70 -1.84
N ILE A 206 5.98 33.69 -1.20
CA ILE A 206 6.17 33.66 0.27
C ILE A 206 7.06 34.83 0.71
N SER A 207 8.15 35.08 0.00
CA SER A 207 9.09 36.18 0.30
C SER A 207 8.40 37.55 0.20
N ALA A 208 7.60 37.78 -0.85
CA ALA A 208 6.84 39.00 -1.04
C ALA A 208 5.78 39.20 0.07
N ALA A 209 5.06 38.14 0.45
CA ALA A 209 4.06 38.19 1.53
C ALA A 209 4.70 38.52 2.89
N LEU A 210 5.85 37.91 3.21
CA LEU A 210 6.59 38.19 4.44
C LEU A 210 7.11 39.63 4.48
N LEU A 211 7.67 40.14 3.39
CA LEU A 211 8.12 41.54 3.29
C LEU A 211 6.96 42.52 3.45
N PHE A 212 5.82 42.26 2.80
CA PHE A 212 4.62 43.10 2.93
C PHE A 212 4.07 43.12 4.36
N LEU A 213 3.99 41.95 5.02
CA LEU A 213 3.57 41.84 6.41
C LEU A 213 4.52 42.59 7.36
N MET A 214 5.84 42.51 7.15
CA MET A 214 6.81 43.28 7.92
C MET A 214 6.65 44.80 7.74
N VAL A 215 6.41 45.29 6.53
CA VAL A 215 6.12 46.71 6.27
C VAL A 215 4.84 47.16 6.97
N LEU A 216 3.77 46.35 6.93
CA LEU A 216 2.53 46.64 7.67
C LEU A 216 2.76 46.71 9.19
N LEU A 217 3.55 45.79 9.76
CA LEU A 217 3.92 45.84 11.17
C LEU A 217 4.73 47.10 11.51
N PHE A 218 5.74 47.45 10.73
CA PHE A 218 6.51 48.69 10.94
C PHE A 218 5.65 49.94 10.86
N MET A 219 4.74 50.03 9.88
CA MET A 219 3.79 51.14 9.76
C MET A 219 2.83 51.19 10.97
N PHE A 220 2.30 50.05 11.40
CA PHE A 220 1.42 49.95 12.57
C PHE A 220 2.12 50.36 13.88
N PHE A 221 3.37 49.92 14.10
CA PHE A 221 4.20 50.37 15.22
C PHE A 221 4.58 51.85 15.12
N GLY A 222 4.83 52.36 13.90
CA GLY A 222 5.07 53.77 13.61
C GLY A 222 3.87 54.65 13.97
N ILE A 223 2.68 54.30 13.48
CA ILE A 223 1.40 54.95 13.79
C ILE A 223 1.12 54.87 15.30
N ARG A 224 1.31 53.71 15.96
CA ARG A 224 1.17 53.57 17.41
C ARG A 224 2.15 54.46 18.19
N LYS A 225 3.42 54.56 17.79
CA LYS A 225 4.41 55.48 18.39
C LYS A 225 4.04 56.95 18.14
N TYR A 226 3.59 57.29 16.93
CA TYR A 226 3.17 58.65 16.58
C TYR A 226 1.93 59.08 17.37
N ALA A 227 0.90 58.25 17.43
CA ALA A 227 -0.30 58.47 18.23
C ALA A 227 0.02 58.62 19.72
N LYS A 228 0.91 57.79 20.29
CA LYS A 228 1.39 57.96 21.68
C LYS A 228 2.14 59.28 21.89
N LYS A 229 3.04 59.69 20.97
CA LYS A 229 3.73 60.99 21.03
C LYS A 229 2.74 62.18 20.91
N ALA A 230 1.78 62.10 19.99
CA ALA A 230 0.74 63.10 19.79
C ALA A 230 -0.20 63.22 21.00
N ALA A 231 -0.61 62.09 21.59
CA ALA A 231 -1.41 62.06 22.81
C ALA A 231 -0.67 62.69 24.01
N LYS A 232 0.64 62.43 24.17
CA LYS A 232 1.44 63.10 25.21
C LYS A 232 1.50 64.62 25.00
N LYS A 233 1.74 65.09 23.76
CA LYS A 233 1.70 66.52 23.42
C LYS A 233 0.31 67.15 23.64
N ARG A 234 -0.79 66.44 23.33
CA ARG A 234 -2.16 66.91 23.60
C ARG A 234 -2.43 67.04 25.11
N ARG A 235 -1.98 66.07 25.93
CA ARG A 235 -2.09 66.13 27.39
C ARG A 235 -1.32 67.31 27.98
N GLN A 236 -0.10 67.58 27.51
CA GLN A 236 0.69 68.74 27.96
C GLN A 236 -0.04 70.07 27.66
N ARG A 237 -0.52 70.26 26.43
CA ARG A 237 -1.30 71.46 26.05
C ARG A 237 -2.56 71.65 26.90
N ALA A 238 -3.31 70.57 27.15
CA ALA A 238 -4.48 70.62 28.02
C ALA A 238 -4.13 70.98 29.47
N GLN A 239 -2.99 70.49 29.98
CA GLN A 239 -2.49 70.82 31.31
C GLN A 239 -2.00 72.28 31.40
N GLU A 240 -1.31 72.79 30.37
CA GLU A 240 -0.91 74.20 30.24
C GLU A 240 -2.13 75.14 30.17
N GLN A 241 -3.18 74.75 29.45
CA GLN A 241 -4.45 75.49 29.39
C GLN A 241 -5.17 75.48 30.74
N PHE A 242 -5.20 74.34 31.42
CA PHE A 242 -5.77 74.21 32.77
C PHE A 242 -5.06 75.13 33.78
N TRP A 243 -3.73 75.12 33.84
CA TRP A 243 -2.97 76.00 34.74
C TRP A 243 -3.20 77.48 34.45
N LYS A 244 -3.27 77.90 33.18
CA LYS A 244 -3.64 79.27 32.82
C LYS A 244 -5.04 79.64 33.30
N GLN A 245 -6.00 78.74 33.19
CA GLN A 245 -7.38 78.97 33.63
C GLN A 245 -7.49 79.04 35.17
N VAL A 246 -6.73 78.23 35.91
CA VAL A 246 -6.63 78.31 37.38
C VAL A 246 -6.02 79.66 37.79
N HIS A 247 -4.87 80.05 37.26
CA HIS A 247 -4.24 81.32 37.62
C HIS A 247 -5.06 82.57 37.23
N SER A 248 -5.93 82.47 36.23
CA SER A 248 -6.90 83.54 35.93
C SER A 248 -8.03 83.69 36.97
N ARG A 249 -8.28 82.66 37.80
CA ARG A 249 -9.23 82.72 38.92
C ARG A 249 -8.57 83.18 40.22
N ASP A 250 -7.31 82.81 40.44
CA ASP A 250 -6.56 83.21 41.64
C ASP A 250 -6.49 84.76 41.76
N HIS A 251 -6.39 85.46 40.62
CA HIS A 251 -6.34 86.92 40.56
C HIS A 251 -7.68 87.66 40.84
N ILE A 252 -8.77 86.92 41.10
CA ILE A 252 -10.14 87.47 41.28
C ILE A 252 -10.67 87.23 42.71
N ILE A 253 -9.92 86.54 43.58
CA ILE A 253 -10.31 86.29 44.99
C ILE A 253 -9.23 86.80 45.95
N ASP A 254 -8.90 88.09 45.83
CA ASP A 254 -8.15 88.84 46.85
C ASP A 254 -8.84 90.17 47.18
N LEU A 255 -10.07 90.08 47.68
CA LEU A 255 -10.70 91.09 48.54
C LEU A 255 -11.99 90.51 49.16
N THR A 256 -12.28 90.93 50.39
CA THR A 256 -13.52 90.68 51.15
C THR A 256 -14.00 89.23 51.27
N LEU A 257 -13.52 88.53 52.31
CA LEU A 257 -14.48 88.05 53.34
C LEU A 257 -13.80 87.91 54.71
N GLN A 258 -14.17 88.82 55.62
CA GLN A 258 -13.79 88.78 57.02
C GLN A 258 -14.95 88.18 57.84
N ARG A 259 -14.58 87.55 58.98
CA ARG A 259 -15.37 87.46 60.24
C ARG A 259 -16.25 86.20 60.46
N VAL A 260 -16.33 85.87 61.75
CA VAL A 260 -17.27 84.97 62.47
C VAL A 260 -16.95 83.47 62.44
N SER A 261 -16.90 82.91 63.66
CA SER A 261 -16.83 81.47 63.98
C SER A 261 -18.11 81.02 64.71
N THR A 262 -18.21 79.73 65.06
CA THR A 262 -19.37 79.03 65.66
C THR A 262 -20.52 78.77 64.67
N GLY A 263 -21.29 77.66 64.76
CA GLY A 263 -21.11 76.45 65.58
C GLY A 263 -22.45 75.80 65.98
N SER A 264 -22.56 74.45 65.91
CA SER A 264 -23.80 73.67 66.21
C SER A 264 -24.99 73.95 65.25
N LYS A 265 -26.03 73.11 65.10
CA LYS A 265 -26.27 71.69 65.46
C LYS A 265 -27.38 71.09 64.54
N VAL A 266 -27.31 69.77 64.29
CA VAL A 266 -28.37 68.72 64.33
C VAL A 266 -29.84 69.23 64.43
N THR A 267 -30.83 68.78 63.64
CA THR A 267 -31.48 67.43 63.73
C THR A 267 -32.43 67.13 62.54
N THR A 268 -32.63 65.83 62.15
CA THR A 268 -33.79 65.21 61.40
C THR A 268 -34.30 65.86 60.08
N GLY A 269 -34.56 65.16 58.96
CA GLY A 269 -34.65 63.74 58.58
C GLY A 269 -35.17 63.62 57.11
N THR A 270 -35.71 62.54 56.51
CA THR A 270 -35.97 61.13 56.89
C THR A 270 -36.21 60.24 55.62
N VAL A 271 -35.56 59.06 55.56
CA VAL A 271 -35.99 57.72 55.04
C VAL A 271 -37.28 57.64 54.17
N PRO A 272 -37.34 57.00 52.95
CA PRO A 272 -37.19 55.52 52.86
C PRO A 272 -36.67 54.83 51.55
N ILE A 273 -36.15 53.59 51.69
CA ILE A 273 -36.40 52.33 50.90
C ILE A 273 -36.09 52.32 49.37
N GLN A 274 -35.53 51.31 48.66
CA GLN A 274 -34.91 49.96 48.86
C GLN A 274 -34.34 49.51 47.46
N LEU A 275 -33.72 48.35 47.14
CA LEU A 275 -32.98 47.21 47.77
C LEU A 275 -32.33 46.38 46.61
N TYR A 276 -31.62 45.30 46.93
CA TYR A 276 -31.04 44.23 46.07
C TYR A 276 -29.72 44.61 45.33
N SER A 277 -28.56 43.96 45.53
CA SER A 277 -28.17 42.61 46.03
C SER A 277 -28.39 41.48 44.98
N LEU A 278 -27.58 40.41 44.87
CA LEU A 278 -26.35 39.96 45.60
C LEU A 278 -25.68 38.80 44.79
N LEU A 279 -24.51 38.28 45.23
CA LEU A 279 -23.93 36.94 44.95
C LEU A 279 -23.42 36.63 43.50
N ASP A 280 -22.55 35.63 43.24
CA ASP A 280 -21.32 35.15 43.93
C ASP A 280 -20.52 34.13 43.04
N LEU A 281 -19.37 33.66 43.54
CA LEU A 281 -18.73 32.33 43.33
C LEU A 281 -18.19 31.86 41.96
N THR A 282 -16.91 31.44 41.99
CA THR A 282 -16.27 30.35 41.20
C THR A 282 -16.31 29.02 41.99
N PRO A 283 -15.78 27.84 41.54
CA PRO A 283 -15.22 27.41 40.24
C PRO A 283 -15.83 26.06 39.72
N CYS A 284 -15.27 25.45 38.64
CA CYS A 284 -14.88 24.01 38.52
C CYS A 284 -14.74 23.47 37.07
N SER A 285 -13.60 22.84 36.76
CA SER A 285 -13.40 21.75 35.75
C SER A 285 -11.92 21.30 35.83
N TYR A 286 -11.59 20.20 36.50
CA TYR A 286 -11.65 18.76 36.11
C TYR A 286 -10.47 18.24 35.26
N SER A 287 -10.01 17.06 35.66
CA SER A 287 -8.67 16.48 35.48
C SER A 287 -8.22 16.13 34.05
N LEU A 288 -6.90 16.11 33.85
CA LEU A 288 -6.27 15.20 32.88
C LEU A 288 -6.32 13.76 33.41
N HIS A 289 -6.34 12.79 32.50
CA HIS A 289 -6.09 11.38 32.79
C HIS A 289 -4.92 10.89 31.91
N PRO A 290 -3.89 10.24 32.48
CA PRO A 290 -2.98 9.39 31.72
C PRO A 290 -3.50 7.94 31.71
N GLU A 291 -3.18 7.20 30.65
CA GLU A 291 -3.11 5.73 30.66
C GLU A 291 -1.66 5.29 30.49
N PRO A 292 -1.23 4.19 31.16
CA PRO A 292 -0.04 3.42 30.84
C PRO A 292 -0.32 2.26 29.86
#